data_AF-A0A936I9T3-F1
#
_entry.id   AF-A0A936I9T3-F1
#
_cell.length_a   1.000
_cell.length_b   1.000
_cell.length_c   1.000
_cell.angle_alpha   90.00
_cell.angle_beta   90.00
_cell.angle_gamma   90.00
#
_symmetry.space_group_name_H-M   'P 1'
#
loop_
_entity.id
_entity.type
_entity.pdbx_description
1 polymer ?
#
loop_
_entity_poly.entity_id
_entity_poly.type
_entity_poly.pdbx_seq_one_letter_code
_entity_poly.pdbx_strand_id
1 'polypeptide(L)'
;MSTISKKRFDSLIPLAIDVINDMKAEFIIGSTDLVFTASDGTKEKRTVRAVPNAFHGYFSSFGADMINSTPLAAIIFFEEADKASGGRSKENKALIPRSILNLIKKENPNDREVWPTELSKYYCPDDKSCIVKIAAAAAALKIALRTFPKS
;
A
#
# COMPACT_ATOMS: atom_id res chain seq x y z
N MET A 1 24.82 -5.63 -5.56
CA MET A 1 23.39 -5.23 -5.63
C MET A 1 22.67 -5.89 -4.47
N SER A 2 22.01 -5.14 -3.59
CA SER A 2 21.15 -5.73 -2.56
C SER A 2 19.88 -6.24 -3.24
N THR A 3 19.58 -7.53 -3.12
CA THR A 3 18.43 -8.17 -3.76
C THR A 3 17.58 -8.88 -2.72
N ILE A 4 16.27 -8.64 -2.72
CA ILE A 4 15.32 -9.44 -1.95
C ILE A 4 15.12 -10.80 -2.65
N SER A 5 15.16 -11.89 -1.87
CA SER A 5 14.88 -13.22 -2.41
C SER A 5 13.39 -13.35 -2.75
N LYS A 6 13.07 -14.11 -3.80
CA LYS A 6 11.68 -14.37 -4.20
C LYS A 6 10.84 -14.91 -3.04
N LYS A 7 11.39 -15.87 -2.26
CA LYS A 7 10.73 -16.44 -1.09
C LYS A 7 10.37 -15.37 -0.05
N ARG A 8 11.28 -14.41 0.19
CA ARG A 8 11.03 -13.30 1.12
C ARG A 8 9.97 -12.34 0.57
N PHE A 9 10.02 -12.03 -0.72
CA PHE A 9 8.99 -11.21 -1.36
C PHE A 9 7.60 -11.85 -1.27
N ASP A 10 7.49 -13.15 -1.57
CA ASP A 10 6.21 -13.87 -1.55
C ASP A 10 5.59 -13.88 -0.14
N SER A 11 6.42 -13.90 0.93
CA SER A 11 5.93 -13.78 2.32
C SER A 11 5.39 -12.40 2.69
N LEU A 12 5.68 -11.35 1.92
CA LEU A 12 5.13 -10.02 2.16
C LEU A 12 3.67 -9.90 1.70
N ILE A 13 3.22 -10.72 0.75
CA ILE A 13 1.88 -10.59 0.16
C ILE A 13 0.77 -10.84 1.20
N PRO A 14 0.80 -11.91 2.01
CA PRO A 14 -0.19 -12.10 3.07
C PRO A 14 -0.17 -10.96 4.11
N LEU A 15 1.02 -10.52 4.52
CA LEU A 15 1.16 -9.41 5.46
C LEU A 15 0.62 -8.09 4.87
N ALA A 16 0.80 -7.87 3.58
CA ALA A 16 0.29 -6.70 2.88
C ALA A 16 -1.26 -6.71 2.81
N ILE A 17 -1.87 -7.88 2.58
CA ILE A 17 -3.32 -8.06 2.67
C ILE A 17 -3.78 -7.71 4.08
N ASP A 18 -3.07 -8.16 5.12
CA ASP A 18 -3.42 -7.85 6.49
C ASP A 18 -3.28 -6.35 6.79
N VAL A 19 -2.24 -5.67 6.30
CA VAL A 19 -2.09 -4.21 6.48
C VAL A 19 -3.25 -3.44 5.85
N ILE A 20 -3.65 -3.79 4.62
CA ILE A 20 -4.82 -3.18 3.98
C ILE A 20 -6.08 -3.48 4.81
N ASN A 21 -6.16 -4.68 5.38
CA ASN A 21 -7.26 -5.09 6.24
C ASN A 21 -7.26 -4.42 7.63
N ASP A 22 -6.11 -3.99 8.14
CA ASP A 22 -6.02 -3.26 9.40
C ASP A 22 -6.35 -1.77 9.16
N MET A 23 -5.98 -1.25 8.00
CA MET A 23 -6.22 0.14 7.57
C MET A 23 -7.58 0.33 6.87
N LYS A 24 -8.55 -0.57 7.10
CA LYS A 24 -9.84 -0.59 6.40
C LYS A 24 -10.60 0.73 6.46
N ALA A 25 -10.59 1.40 7.61
CA ALA A 25 -11.29 2.68 7.78
C ALA A 25 -10.70 3.81 6.90
N GLU A 26 -9.46 3.63 6.44
CA GLU A 26 -8.72 4.62 5.66
C GLU A 26 -8.73 4.28 4.16
N PHE A 27 -8.71 2.99 3.79
CA PHE A 27 -8.71 2.53 2.39
C PHE A 27 -10.11 2.26 1.81
N ILE A 28 -11.15 2.03 2.62
CA ILE A 28 -12.44 1.53 2.15
C ILE A 28 -13.48 2.65 2.26
N ILE A 29 -14.00 3.09 1.11
CA ILE A 29 -15.04 4.13 1.04
C ILE A 29 -16.46 3.51 1.01
N GLY A 30 -16.59 2.20 0.84
CA GLY A 30 -17.90 1.56 0.90
C GLY A 30 -17.90 0.05 0.66
N SER A 31 -19.11 -0.48 0.49
CA SER A 31 -19.37 -1.86 0.10
C SER A 31 -19.87 -1.92 -1.34
N THR A 32 -19.27 -2.80 -2.14
CA THR A 32 -19.80 -3.13 -3.47
C THR A 32 -20.50 -4.47 -3.43
N ASP A 33 -21.60 -4.60 -4.16
CA ASP A 33 -22.24 -5.88 -4.34
C ASP A 33 -21.60 -6.60 -5.53
N LEU A 34 -20.99 -7.75 -5.28
CA LEU A 34 -20.58 -8.68 -6.33
C LEU A 34 -21.75 -9.62 -6.62
N VAL A 35 -22.18 -9.63 -7.88
CA VAL A 35 -23.19 -10.57 -8.38
C VAL A 35 -22.47 -11.72 -9.07
N PHE A 36 -22.54 -12.90 -8.48
CA PHE A 36 -22.05 -14.14 -9.09
C PHE A 36 -23.20 -14.79 -9.83
N THR A 37 -23.02 -15.09 -11.11
CA THR A 37 -23.98 -15.90 -11.88
C THR A 37 -23.37 -17.27 -12.05
N ALA A 38 -23.96 -18.29 -11.42
CA ALA A 38 -23.55 -19.66 -11.60
C ALA A 38 -23.97 -20.16 -12.98
N SER A 39 -23.33 -21.24 -13.43
CA SER A 39 -23.57 -21.87 -14.75
C SER A 39 -25.00 -22.40 -14.93
N ASP A 40 -25.75 -22.58 -13.85
CA ASP A 40 -27.18 -22.95 -13.84
C ASP A 40 -28.13 -21.73 -13.90
N GLY A 41 -27.59 -20.52 -14.01
CA GLY A 41 -28.34 -19.27 -14.07
C GLY A 41 -28.71 -18.67 -12.70
N THR A 42 -28.35 -19.32 -11.59
CA THR A 42 -28.58 -18.76 -10.25
C THR A 42 -27.67 -17.55 -10.01
N LYS A 43 -28.24 -16.49 -9.41
CA LYS A 43 -27.51 -15.25 -9.08
C LYS A 43 -27.34 -15.13 -7.57
N GLU A 44 -26.11 -15.22 -7.09
CA GLU A 44 -25.77 -14.88 -5.70
C GLU A 44 -25.26 -13.44 -5.60
N LYS A 45 -25.81 -12.67 -4.66
CA LYS A 45 -25.35 -11.31 -4.36
C LYS A 45 -24.53 -11.36 -3.08
N ARG A 46 -23.24 -11.02 -3.14
CA ARG A 46 -22.37 -10.88 -1.96
C ARG A 46 -21.91 -9.44 -1.83
N THR A 47 -22.19 -8.83 -0.69
CA THR A 47 -21.67 -7.52 -0.36
C THR A 47 -20.22 -7.66 0.10
N VAL A 48 -19.29 -7.15 -0.71
CA VAL A 48 -17.85 -7.21 -0.46
C VAL A 48 -17.30 -5.80 -0.33
N ARG A 49 -16.31 -5.62 0.54
CA ARG A 49 -15.71 -4.31 0.76
C ARG A 49 -14.82 -3.94 -0.43
N ALA A 50 -14.94 -2.72 -0.92
CA ALA A 50 -14.27 -2.28 -2.12
C ALA A 50 -13.28 -1.15 -1.83
N VAL A 51 -12.16 -1.17 -2.54
CA VAL A 51 -11.12 -0.14 -2.46
C VAL A 51 -11.29 0.81 -3.64
N PRO A 52 -11.20 2.14 -3.43
CA PRO A 52 -11.24 3.11 -4.52
C PRO A 52 -10.24 2.78 -5.61
N ASN A 53 -10.71 2.82 -6.87
CA ASN A 53 -9.86 2.51 -8.02
C ASN A 53 -8.58 3.39 -8.08
N ALA A 54 -8.62 4.59 -7.48
CA ALA A 54 -7.48 5.49 -7.34
C ALA A 54 -6.25 4.83 -6.68
N PHE A 55 -6.44 4.03 -5.61
CA PHE A 55 -5.34 3.39 -4.89
C PHE A 55 -4.57 2.37 -5.73
N HIS A 56 -5.22 1.71 -6.70
CA HIS A 56 -4.54 0.83 -7.65
C HIS A 56 -3.54 1.61 -8.53
N GLY A 57 -3.83 2.88 -8.82
CA GLY A 57 -2.97 3.78 -9.57
C GLY A 57 -1.88 4.43 -8.72
N TYR A 58 -2.16 4.71 -7.44
CA TYR A 58 -1.25 5.43 -6.56
C TYR A 58 0.05 4.68 -6.26
N PHE A 59 0.03 3.36 -6.06
CA PHE A 59 1.28 2.59 -5.92
C PHE A 59 2.13 2.58 -7.19
N SER A 60 1.51 2.65 -8.37
CA SER A 60 2.24 2.76 -9.65
C SER A 60 2.85 4.15 -9.81
N SER A 61 2.10 5.19 -9.42
CA SER A 61 2.57 6.59 -9.44
C SER A 61 3.72 6.79 -8.45
N PHE A 62 3.59 6.26 -7.23
CA PHE A 62 4.64 6.29 -6.22
C PHE A 62 5.93 5.65 -6.71
N GLY A 63 5.84 4.46 -7.33
CA GLY A 63 7.00 3.79 -7.91
C GLY A 63 7.66 4.60 -9.04
N ALA A 64 6.87 5.25 -9.89
CA ALA A 64 7.39 6.13 -10.94
C ALA A 64 8.10 7.37 -10.34
N ASP A 65 7.52 7.99 -9.32
CA ASP A 65 8.09 9.17 -8.67
C ASP A 65 9.39 8.85 -7.92
N MET A 66 9.52 7.66 -7.32
CA MET A 66 10.78 7.21 -6.72
C MET A 66 11.93 7.11 -7.74
N ILE A 67 11.61 6.84 -9.02
CA ILE A 67 12.58 6.73 -10.12
C ILE A 67 12.90 8.11 -10.71
N ASN A 68 11.86 8.95 -10.90
CA ASN A 68 11.97 10.20 -11.65
C ASN A 68 12.41 11.39 -10.79
N SER A 69 12.10 11.39 -9.50
CA SER A 69 12.52 12.43 -8.56
C SER A 69 13.65 11.85 -7.69
N THR A 70 13.50 11.78 -6.38
CA THR A 70 14.37 10.94 -5.55
C THR A 70 13.47 10.14 -4.62
N PRO A 71 13.89 8.98 -4.08
CA PRO A 71 13.03 8.20 -3.20
C PRO A 71 12.53 9.01 -2.00
N LEU A 72 13.39 9.83 -1.38
CA LEU A 72 12.99 10.71 -0.27
C LEU A 72 11.98 11.77 -0.71
N ALA A 73 12.21 12.45 -1.84
CA ALA A 73 11.29 13.46 -2.35
C ALA A 73 9.91 12.85 -2.68
N ALA A 74 9.89 11.69 -3.33
CA ALA A 74 8.66 10.97 -3.65
C ALA A 74 7.87 10.60 -2.38
N ILE A 75 8.56 10.13 -1.33
CA ILE A 75 7.93 9.84 -0.04
C ILE A 75 7.31 11.10 0.56
N ILE A 76 8.08 12.19 0.67
CA ILE A 76 7.60 13.45 1.25
C ILE A 76 6.41 14.00 0.46
N PHE A 77 6.45 13.97 -0.88
CA PHE A 77 5.33 14.46 -1.68
C PHE A 77 4.05 13.66 -1.47
N PHE A 78 4.14 12.34 -1.30
CA PHE A 78 2.96 11.53 -0.99
C PHE A 78 2.47 11.76 0.44
N GLU A 79 3.36 11.93 1.42
CA GLU A 79 3.00 12.24 2.82
C GLU A 79 2.30 13.61 2.94
N GLU A 80 2.72 14.59 2.13
CA GLU A 80 2.19 15.96 2.15
C GLU A 80 1.03 16.19 1.17
N ALA A 81 0.73 15.24 0.27
CA ALA A 81 -0.25 15.39 -0.81
C ALA A 81 -1.64 15.81 -0.30
N ASP A 82 -2.04 15.30 0.85
CA ASP A 82 -3.34 15.59 1.45
C ASP A 82 -3.40 16.98 2.07
N LYS A 83 -2.31 17.39 2.73
CA LYS A 83 -2.15 18.73 3.30
C LYS A 83 -2.15 19.80 2.19
N ALA A 84 -1.47 19.50 1.08
CA ALA A 84 -1.41 20.39 -0.09
C ALA A 84 -2.77 20.60 -0.78
N SER A 85 -3.66 19.60 -0.74
CA SER A 85 -4.99 19.71 -1.34
C SER A 85 -6.03 20.41 -0.45
N GLY A 86 -5.71 20.68 0.82
CA GLY A 86 -6.65 21.25 1.80
C GLY A 86 -7.89 20.37 2.00
N GLY A 87 -7.74 19.04 1.90
CA GLY A 87 -8.84 18.08 2.02
C GLY A 87 -9.75 17.96 0.78
N ARG A 88 -9.35 18.52 -0.37
CA ARG A 88 -10.12 18.42 -1.63
C ARG A 88 -9.84 17.15 -2.44
N SER A 89 -8.77 16.41 -2.12
CA SER A 89 -8.56 15.08 -2.69
C SER A 89 -9.62 14.12 -2.17
N LYS A 90 -10.29 13.37 -3.06
CA LYS A 90 -11.26 12.33 -2.66
C LYS A 90 -10.59 11.17 -1.92
N GLU A 91 -9.32 10.92 -2.20
CA GLU A 91 -8.55 9.81 -1.62
C GLU A 91 -7.22 10.30 -1.07
N ASN A 92 -6.86 9.82 0.13
CA ASN A 92 -5.66 10.23 0.84
C ASN A 92 -4.41 9.53 0.30
N LYS A 93 -3.53 10.25 -0.39
CA LYS A 93 -2.30 9.67 -0.98
C LYS A 93 -1.25 9.32 0.07
N ALA A 94 -1.28 9.97 1.24
CA ALA A 94 -0.37 9.67 2.35
C ALA A 94 -0.56 8.25 2.91
N LEU A 95 -1.67 7.59 2.58
CA LEU A 95 -1.89 6.18 2.89
C LEU A 95 -0.86 5.25 2.22
N ILE A 96 -0.31 5.63 1.06
CA ILE A 96 0.69 4.83 0.36
C ILE A 96 1.98 4.67 1.20
N PRO A 97 2.70 5.75 1.56
CA PRO A 97 3.88 5.64 2.41
C PRO A 97 3.55 5.06 3.80
N ARG A 98 2.38 5.37 4.36
CA ARG A 98 1.94 4.83 5.66
C ARG A 98 1.74 3.32 5.63
N SER A 99 1.10 2.77 4.59
CA SER A 99 0.94 1.32 4.43
C SER A 99 2.27 0.61 4.20
N ILE A 100 3.19 1.22 3.45
CA ILE A 100 4.54 0.69 3.26
C ILE A 100 5.25 0.58 4.61
N LEU A 101 5.23 1.64 5.41
CA LEU A 101 5.83 1.65 6.74
C LEU A 101 5.19 0.60 7.67
N ASN A 102 3.86 0.49 7.67
CA ASN A 102 3.15 -0.51 8.47
C ASN A 102 3.49 -1.94 8.05
N LEU A 103 3.67 -2.21 6.76
CA LEU A 103 4.10 -3.51 6.26
C LEU A 103 5.52 -3.85 6.72
N ILE A 104 6.44 -2.88 6.66
CA ILE A 104 7.81 -3.07 7.14
C ILE A 104 7.83 -3.36 8.65
N LYS A 105 7.01 -2.65 9.44
CA LYS A 105 6.82 -2.95 10.88
C LYS A 105 6.32 -4.38 11.09
N LYS A 106 5.31 -4.78 10.32
CA LYS A 106 4.66 -6.09 10.46
C LYS A 106 5.58 -7.25 10.04
N GLU A 107 6.49 -7.03 9.10
CA GLU A 107 7.56 -7.98 8.75
C GLU A 107 8.56 -8.17 9.91
N ASN A 108 8.71 -7.18 10.79
CA ASN A 108 9.70 -7.16 11.88
C ASN A 108 9.02 -7.01 13.27
N PRO A 109 8.15 -7.95 13.69
CA PRO A 109 7.33 -7.81 14.89
C PRO A 109 8.12 -7.83 16.20
N ASN A 110 9.35 -8.34 16.18
CA ASN A 110 10.24 -8.41 17.35
C ASN A 110 11.13 -7.16 17.50
N ASP A 111 11.00 -6.21 16.58
CA ASP A 111 11.80 -4.99 16.63
C ASP A 111 11.28 -4.07 17.74
N ARG A 112 12.12 -3.84 18.75
CA ARG A 112 11.80 -2.97 19.90
C ARG A 112 12.11 -1.50 19.62
N GLU A 113 12.56 -1.18 18.40
CA GLU A 113 12.86 0.18 18.00
C GLU A 113 11.61 1.08 18.03
N VAL A 114 11.79 2.33 18.43
CA VAL A 114 10.72 3.34 18.36
C VAL A 114 10.55 3.71 16.90
N TRP A 115 9.55 3.10 16.27
CA TRP A 115 9.30 3.35 14.86
C TRP A 115 8.71 4.75 14.63
N PRO A 116 9.16 5.47 13.60
CA PRO A 116 8.56 6.74 13.23
C PRO A 116 7.11 6.56 12.76
N THR A 117 6.39 7.67 12.72
CA THR A 117 5.04 7.76 12.16
C THR A 117 5.04 7.94 10.63
N GLU A 118 6.12 8.48 10.08
CA GLU A 118 6.31 8.82 8.68
C GLU A 118 7.41 7.95 8.07
N LEU A 119 7.21 7.52 6.82
CA LEU A 119 8.18 6.73 6.07
C LEU A 119 9.41 7.57 5.73
N SER A 120 9.27 8.89 5.54
CA SER A 120 10.41 9.80 5.30
C SER A 120 11.40 9.81 6.45
N LYS A 121 10.93 9.68 7.69
CA LYS A 121 11.76 9.58 8.90
C LYS A 121 12.42 8.20 9.09
N TYR A 122 11.83 7.16 8.52
CA TYR A 122 12.44 5.82 8.46
C TYR A 122 13.46 5.70 7.33
N TYR A 123 13.27 6.46 6.25
CA TYR A 123 14.10 6.39 5.06
C TYR A 123 15.56 6.71 5.38
N CYS A 124 16.45 5.75 5.07
CA CYS A 124 17.89 5.89 5.24
C CYS A 124 18.55 6.03 3.85
N PRO A 125 18.98 7.23 3.43
CA PRO A 125 19.52 7.47 2.10
C PRO A 125 20.83 6.71 1.83
N ASP A 126 21.63 6.48 2.87
CA ASP A 126 22.94 5.82 2.75
C ASP A 126 22.84 4.29 2.68
N ASP A 127 21.68 3.74 3.06
CA ASP A 127 21.43 2.31 3.00
C ASP A 127 20.62 1.93 1.76
N LYS A 128 21.33 1.44 0.72
CA LYS A 128 20.70 0.89 -0.49
C LYS A 128 19.71 -0.24 -0.19
N SER A 129 19.84 -0.94 0.94
CA SER A 129 18.88 -1.95 1.38
C SER A 129 17.53 -1.34 1.76
N CYS A 130 17.50 -0.09 2.24
CA CYS A 130 16.28 0.61 2.62
C CYS A 130 15.36 0.83 1.41
N ILE A 131 15.91 1.35 0.30
CA ILE A 131 15.15 1.54 -0.95
C ILE A 131 14.59 0.20 -1.46
N VAL A 132 15.38 -0.88 -1.41
CA VAL A 132 14.94 -2.21 -1.85
C VAL A 132 13.80 -2.74 -0.98
N LYS A 133 13.86 -2.55 0.35
CA LYS A 133 12.78 -2.91 1.27
C LYS A 133 11.50 -2.13 0.99
N ILE A 134 11.61 -0.81 0.80
CA ILE A 134 10.48 0.08 0.47
C ILE A 134 9.85 -0.33 -0.85
N ALA A 135 10.64 -0.56 -1.89
CA ALA A 135 10.16 -0.98 -3.20
C ALA A 135 9.47 -2.36 -3.15
N ALA A 136 10.03 -3.32 -2.41
CA ALA A 136 9.43 -4.64 -2.22
C ALA A 136 8.09 -4.56 -1.46
N ALA A 137 8.04 -3.77 -0.38
CA ALA A 137 6.81 -3.54 0.37
C ALA A 137 5.73 -2.86 -0.50
N ALA A 138 6.10 -1.82 -1.25
CA ALA A 138 5.18 -1.14 -2.18
C ALA A 138 4.65 -2.09 -3.27
N ALA A 139 5.50 -2.96 -3.82
CA ALA A 139 5.10 -3.96 -4.81
C ALA A 139 4.18 -5.03 -4.21
N ALA A 140 4.46 -5.51 -2.99
CA ALA A 140 3.61 -6.45 -2.28
C ALA A 140 2.21 -5.85 -2.00
N LEU A 141 2.14 -4.59 -1.56
CA LEU A 141 0.87 -3.86 -1.37
C LEU A 141 0.11 -3.68 -2.69
N LYS A 142 0.80 -3.36 -3.78
CA LYS A 142 0.18 -3.29 -5.11
C LYS A 142 -0.40 -4.63 -5.56
N ILE A 143 0.25 -5.74 -5.24
CA ILE A 143 -0.27 -7.09 -5.53
C ILE A 143 -1.47 -7.38 -4.63
N ALA A 144 -1.35 -7.14 -3.32
CA ALA A 144 -2.42 -7.33 -2.36
C ALA A 144 -3.67 -6.52 -2.72
N LEU A 145 -3.54 -5.27 -3.16
CA LEU A 145 -4.68 -4.46 -3.61
C LEU A 145 -5.49 -5.13 -4.72
N ARG A 146 -4.88 -5.94 -5.60
CA ARG A 146 -5.60 -6.63 -6.67
C ARG A 146 -6.56 -7.71 -6.17
N THR A 147 -6.42 -8.14 -4.92
CA THR A 147 -7.35 -9.11 -4.32
C THR A 147 -8.63 -8.44 -3.83
N PHE A 148 -8.68 -7.11 -3.78
CA PHE A 148 -9.86 -6.35 -3.37
C PHE A 148 -10.65 -5.88 -4.60
N PRO A 149 -11.99 -5.94 -4.56
CA PRO A 149 -12.81 -5.39 -5.61
C PRO A 149 -12.70 -3.85 -5.63
N LYS A 150 -12.87 -3.27 -6.82
CA LYS A 150 -12.80 -1.83 -7.04
C LYS A 150 -14.14 -1.18 -6.74
N SER A 151 -14.14 -0.03 -6.06
CA SER A 151 -15.29 0.87 -5.92
C SER A 151 -15.21 2.04 -6.87
#